data_AF-A0A7Z6RCR5-F1
#
_entry.id   AF-A0A7Z6RCR5-F1
#
_cell.length_a   1.000
_cell.length_b   1.000
_cell.length_c   1.000
_cell.angle_alpha   90.00
_cell.angle_beta   90.00
_cell.angle_gamma   90.00
#
_symmetry.space_group_name_H-M   'P 1'
#
loop_
_entity.id
_entity.type
_entity.pdbx_description
1 polymer ?
#
loop_
_entity_poly.entity_id
_entity_poly.type
_entity_poly.pdbx_seq_one_letter_code
_entity_poly.pdbx_strand_id
1 'polypeptide(L)'
;PSNPKHVIYVWIDALMNYISALGYGWSDDLSQYHKFWPADIHMIGKDILRFHSIYWPIMLMALDLPLPKRLVAHGWFVMQDGKMSKSKGNVVYPEMLVERFGLDPLRYYLMRSLPVGSDGTFTPEDYVGRINYELANDLGNLLNRTIAMVNKYFDGEVPRFAVATDFDADLASVATDSIENYHKQMEAVDFPRALEAVWNLISRTNKYIDETAPWVLAKDETDRDKLEAVMSHLAASLRVVAHLIQPFMMETSDAIMEQLGLGTTFDLEKLTFAGLPEGVRVVAKGSPIFPRLDMEDEITYIKEQMNAGKAPVEKEWVPEEVELTSSKGQIKFEDFDAVEIRVAEVIEVEKVEGSDKLLRFRLDAGDEGHRQILSGIAKFYPNEQELVGKKLQIVANLKPRKMMKKYVSQGMILSAEHDGKLTVLTVDSAVANGSIIG
;
A
#
# COMPACT_ATOMS: atom_id res chain seq x y z
N PRO A 1 26.30 25.86 -4.66
CA PRO A 1 25.60 27.08 -4.18
C PRO A 1 25.85 28.33 -5.05
N SER A 2 27.09 28.56 -5.51
CA SER A 2 27.52 29.81 -6.18
C SER A 2 26.96 30.06 -7.58
N ASN A 3 26.23 29.11 -8.19
CA ASN A 3 25.55 29.31 -9.47
C ASN A 3 24.10 28.77 -9.39
N PRO A 4 23.09 29.63 -9.24
CA PRO A 4 21.70 29.21 -9.03
C PRO A 4 21.03 28.63 -10.28
N LYS A 5 21.67 28.72 -11.46
CA LYS A 5 21.16 28.09 -12.69
C LYS A 5 21.42 26.59 -12.74
N HIS A 6 22.34 26.08 -11.91
CA HIS A 6 22.67 24.66 -11.85
C HIS A 6 21.89 23.97 -10.73
N VAL A 7 21.44 22.75 -11.02
CA VAL A 7 20.88 21.82 -10.04
C VAL A 7 21.88 20.69 -9.80
N ILE A 8 21.95 20.19 -8.56
CA ILE A 8 22.81 19.08 -8.21
C ILE A 8 22.29 17.81 -8.88
N TYR A 9 23.19 16.99 -9.43
CA TYR A 9 22.82 15.70 -9.98
C TYR A 9 22.27 14.79 -8.87
N VAL A 10 21.12 14.17 -9.11
CA VAL A 10 20.35 13.45 -8.08
C VAL A 10 21.15 12.39 -7.32
N TRP A 11 22.12 11.72 -7.95
CA TRP A 11 22.93 10.71 -7.26
C TRP A 11 23.96 11.31 -6.30
N ILE A 12 24.48 12.51 -6.59
CA ILE A 12 25.35 13.22 -5.64
C ILE A 12 24.53 13.60 -4.41
N ASP A 13 23.35 14.18 -4.64
CA ASP A 13 22.43 14.58 -3.56
C ASP A 13 21.97 13.37 -2.73
N ALA A 14 21.47 12.33 -3.41
CA ALA A 14 20.98 11.12 -2.76
C ALA A 14 22.05 10.40 -1.95
N LEU A 15 23.26 10.18 -2.47
CA LEU A 15 24.29 9.42 -1.74
C LEU A 15 24.75 10.13 -0.44
N MET A 16 24.66 11.46 -0.39
CA MET A 16 25.00 12.22 0.82
C MET A 16 24.06 11.94 2.00
N ASN A 17 22.87 11.34 1.76
CA ASN A 17 21.91 10.98 2.81
C ASN A 17 22.55 10.19 3.97
N TYR A 18 23.51 9.30 3.66
CA TYR A 18 24.12 8.41 4.67
C TYR A 18 24.91 9.16 5.75
N ILE A 19 25.47 10.31 5.40
CA ILE A 19 26.23 11.14 6.34
C ILE A 19 25.43 12.36 6.79
N SER A 20 24.57 12.92 5.94
CA SER A 20 23.71 14.05 6.31
C SER A 20 22.65 13.63 7.34
N ALA A 21 22.11 12.41 7.29
CA ALA A 21 21.22 11.90 8.34
C ALA A 21 21.89 11.84 9.73
N LEU A 22 23.23 11.79 9.76
CA LEU A 22 24.05 11.81 10.98
C LEU A 22 24.51 13.23 11.38
N GLY A 23 24.02 14.27 10.70
CA GLY A 23 24.31 15.68 10.97
C GLY A 23 25.41 16.30 10.10
N TYR A 24 26.10 15.53 9.26
CA TYR A 24 27.20 16.03 8.44
C TYR A 24 26.74 17.15 7.49
N GLY A 25 27.39 18.31 7.59
CA GLY A 25 27.21 19.44 6.67
C GLY A 25 26.03 20.38 6.98
N TRP A 26 25.24 20.13 8.03
CA TRP A 26 24.14 21.02 8.42
C TRP A 26 23.88 21.13 9.93
N SER A 27 24.37 20.17 10.75
CA SER A 27 24.24 20.20 12.20
C SER A 27 25.55 20.64 12.86
N ASP A 28 25.45 21.42 13.94
CA ASP A 28 26.58 21.74 14.81
C ASP A 28 26.94 20.56 15.76
N ASP A 29 25.98 19.67 16.03
CA ASP A 29 26.21 18.42 16.77
C ASP A 29 26.52 17.27 15.80
N LEU A 30 27.76 16.77 15.87
CA LEU A 30 28.28 15.65 15.07
C LEU A 30 28.45 14.36 15.89
N SER A 31 27.87 14.25 17.08
CA SER A 31 27.98 13.06 17.94
C SER A 31 27.52 11.78 17.26
N GLN A 32 26.43 11.83 16.48
CA GLN A 32 25.92 10.69 15.72
C GLN A 32 26.88 10.29 14.60
N TYR A 33 27.40 11.28 13.85
CA TYR A 33 28.37 11.05 12.80
C TYR A 33 29.62 10.35 13.33
N HIS A 34 30.21 10.85 14.41
CA HIS A 34 31.41 10.23 15.00
C HIS A 34 31.17 8.84 15.58
N LYS A 35 29.94 8.55 16.00
CA LYS A 35 29.58 7.24 16.55
C LYS A 35 29.34 6.19 15.46
N PHE A 36 28.69 6.57 14.36
CA PHE A 36 28.16 5.60 13.39
C PHE A 36 28.84 5.63 12.01
N TRP A 37 29.60 6.68 11.67
CA TRP A 37 30.35 6.74 10.42
C TRP A 37 31.81 6.27 10.63
N PRO A 38 32.35 5.41 9.75
CA PRO A 38 31.75 4.86 8.54
C PRO A 38 30.72 3.75 8.78
N ALA A 39 29.71 3.69 7.91
CA ALA A 39 28.69 2.65 7.96
C ALA A 39 29.31 1.25 7.88
N ASP A 40 28.89 0.34 8.76
CA ASP A 40 29.33 -1.06 8.73
C ASP A 40 28.83 -1.79 7.47
N ILE A 41 27.55 -1.61 7.13
CA ILE A 41 26.92 -2.22 5.96
C ILE A 41 26.05 -1.21 5.23
N HIS A 42 26.25 -1.09 3.92
CA HIS A 42 25.24 -0.55 3.01
C HIS A 42 24.51 -1.71 2.32
N MET A 43 23.20 -1.81 2.53
CA MET A 43 22.34 -2.79 1.87
C MET A 43 21.55 -2.12 0.76
N ILE A 44 21.67 -2.64 -0.47
CA ILE A 44 21.10 -2.02 -1.67
C ILE A 44 20.59 -3.08 -2.65
N GLY A 45 19.75 -2.66 -3.60
CA GLY A 45 19.46 -3.46 -4.79
C GLY A 45 20.66 -3.50 -5.74
N LYS A 46 20.83 -4.62 -6.46
CA LYS A 46 21.92 -4.79 -7.45
C LYS A 46 21.95 -3.74 -8.57
N ASP A 47 20.82 -3.09 -8.85
CA ASP A 47 20.68 -2.09 -9.90
C ASP A 47 21.36 -0.75 -9.59
N ILE A 48 21.54 -0.44 -8.31
CA ILE A 48 22.22 0.77 -7.86
C ILE A 48 23.65 0.52 -7.37
N LEU A 49 24.17 -0.69 -7.61
CA LEU A 49 25.49 -1.13 -7.17
C LEU A 49 26.59 -0.17 -7.63
N ARG A 50 26.59 0.23 -8.91
CA ARG A 50 27.59 1.14 -9.49
C ARG A 50 27.70 2.47 -8.73
N PHE A 51 26.56 3.00 -8.28
CA PHE A 51 26.55 4.27 -7.54
C PHE A 51 27.22 4.14 -6.18
N HIS A 52 27.06 2.98 -5.52
CA HIS A 52 27.58 2.73 -4.17
C HIS A 52 28.99 2.12 -4.14
N SER A 53 29.40 1.42 -5.20
CA SER A 53 30.71 0.78 -5.29
C SER A 53 31.76 1.62 -6.02
N ILE A 54 31.34 2.63 -6.80
CA ILE A 54 32.25 3.48 -7.58
C ILE A 54 32.07 4.95 -7.22
N TYR A 55 30.89 5.53 -7.48
CA TYR A 55 30.72 6.98 -7.37
C TYR A 55 30.78 7.45 -5.91
N TRP A 56 30.12 6.73 -5.01
CA TRP A 56 30.11 7.06 -3.59
C TRP A 56 31.51 7.02 -2.96
N PRO A 57 32.31 5.95 -3.12
CA PRO A 57 33.70 5.95 -2.67
C PRO A 57 34.54 7.09 -3.26
N ILE A 58 34.39 7.41 -4.55
CA ILE A 58 35.10 8.53 -5.17
C ILE A 58 34.72 9.86 -4.51
N MET A 59 33.43 10.09 -4.24
CA MET A 59 32.95 11.29 -3.55
C MET A 59 33.52 11.37 -2.13
N LEU A 60 33.50 10.27 -1.39
CA LEU A 60 34.06 10.20 -0.03
C LEU A 60 35.56 10.48 -0.03
N MET A 61 36.32 9.88 -0.97
CA MET A 61 37.75 10.13 -1.14
C MET A 61 38.03 11.60 -1.49
N ALA A 62 37.20 12.22 -2.34
CA ALA A 62 37.32 13.64 -2.68
C ALA A 62 37.04 14.57 -1.50
N LEU A 63 36.24 14.12 -0.54
CA LEU A 63 35.93 14.82 0.71
C LEU A 63 36.86 14.42 1.87
N ASP A 64 37.82 13.54 1.65
CA ASP A 64 38.70 12.96 2.68
C ASP A 64 37.94 12.29 3.84
N LEU A 65 36.86 11.57 3.50
CA LEU A 65 36.01 10.85 4.45
C LEU A 65 36.25 9.34 4.41
N PRO A 66 36.10 8.61 5.54
CA PRO A 66 36.29 7.17 5.56
C PRO A 66 35.22 6.45 4.75
N LEU A 67 35.59 5.30 4.15
CA LEU A 67 34.72 4.49 3.32
C LEU A 67 33.84 3.55 4.17
N PRO A 68 32.62 3.20 3.71
CA PRO A 68 31.82 2.16 4.33
C PRO A 68 32.55 0.82 4.34
N LYS A 69 32.36 0.01 5.40
CA LYS A 69 33.13 -1.23 5.61
C LYS A 69 32.70 -2.36 4.68
N ARG A 70 31.40 -2.46 4.39
CA ARG A 70 30.84 -3.52 3.54
C ARG A 70 29.67 -3.02 2.70
N LEU A 71 29.59 -3.50 1.46
CA LEU A 71 28.47 -3.27 0.55
C LEU A 71 27.80 -4.61 0.24
N VAL A 72 26.49 -4.71 0.48
CA VAL A 72 25.68 -5.89 0.19
C VAL A 72 24.63 -5.52 -0.85
N ALA A 73 24.67 -6.19 -1.99
CA ALA A 73 23.70 -6.04 -3.06
C ALA A 73 22.77 -7.27 -3.13
N HIS A 74 21.49 -7.07 -2.85
CA HIS A 74 20.48 -8.12 -3.00
C HIS A 74 19.92 -8.15 -4.43
N GLY A 75 19.37 -9.29 -4.84
CA GLY A 75 18.66 -9.42 -6.11
C GLY A 75 17.27 -8.80 -6.08
N TRP A 76 16.54 -8.95 -7.17
CA TRP A 76 15.14 -8.54 -7.28
C TRP A 76 14.21 -9.69 -6.91
N PHE A 77 13.03 -9.34 -6.41
CA PHE A 77 11.89 -10.22 -6.55
C PHE A 77 11.32 -10.08 -7.97
N VAL A 78 11.21 -11.21 -8.66
CA VAL A 78 10.64 -11.33 -10.00
C VAL A 78 9.43 -12.26 -9.97
N MET A 79 8.55 -12.13 -10.94
CA MET A 79 7.47 -13.08 -11.19
C MET A 79 7.99 -14.16 -12.16
N GLN A 80 7.26 -15.27 -12.31
CA GLN A 80 7.62 -16.31 -13.29
C GLN A 80 7.75 -15.76 -14.73
N ASP A 81 7.00 -14.72 -15.08
CA ASP A 81 7.02 -14.04 -16.38
C ASP A 81 8.00 -12.85 -16.46
N GLY A 82 8.89 -12.73 -15.46
CA GLY A 82 9.96 -11.74 -15.40
C GLY A 82 9.70 -10.62 -14.38
N LYS A 83 10.33 -9.46 -14.58
CA LYS A 83 10.28 -8.34 -13.61
C LYS A 83 8.85 -7.86 -13.35
N MET A 84 8.53 -7.60 -12.08
CA MET A 84 7.28 -6.94 -11.69
C MET A 84 7.19 -5.54 -12.32
N SER A 85 6.06 -5.22 -12.95
CA SER A 85 5.81 -3.89 -13.48
C SER A 85 4.32 -3.57 -13.49
N LYS A 86 3.98 -2.32 -13.18
CA LYS A 86 2.59 -1.84 -13.21
C LYS A 86 1.94 -2.06 -14.58
N SER A 87 2.70 -1.85 -15.66
CA SER A 87 2.23 -2.05 -17.04
C SER A 87 1.88 -3.51 -17.37
N LYS A 88 2.52 -4.49 -16.73
CA LYS A 88 2.19 -5.91 -16.91
C LYS A 88 1.05 -6.38 -15.99
N GLY A 89 0.65 -5.58 -15.01
CA GLY A 89 -0.37 -5.97 -14.02
C GLY A 89 0.06 -7.15 -13.16
N ASN A 90 1.37 -7.38 -12.98
CA ASN A 90 1.92 -8.47 -12.18
C ASN A 90 2.59 -7.96 -10.89
N VAL A 91 2.20 -6.78 -10.42
CA VAL A 91 2.72 -6.19 -9.18
C VAL A 91 1.98 -6.77 -7.99
N VAL A 92 2.73 -7.19 -6.98
CA VAL A 92 2.20 -7.62 -5.69
C VAL A 92 2.47 -6.50 -4.69
N TYR A 93 1.40 -5.94 -4.12
CA TYR A 93 1.51 -4.93 -3.07
C TYR A 93 1.70 -5.62 -1.71
N PRO A 94 2.76 -5.27 -0.94
CA PRO A 94 3.01 -5.85 0.38
C PRO A 94 1.83 -5.68 1.34
N GLU A 95 1.14 -4.54 1.30
CA GLU A 95 0.06 -4.18 2.21
C GLU A 95 -1.07 -5.20 2.16
N MET A 96 -1.46 -5.64 0.96
CA MET A 96 -2.49 -6.66 0.77
C MET A 96 -2.08 -8.00 1.40
N LEU A 97 -0.82 -8.40 1.27
CA LEU A 97 -0.32 -9.63 1.88
C LEU A 97 -0.29 -9.52 3.41
N VAL A 98 0.09 -8.37 3.96
CA VAL A 98 0.08 -8.12 5.41
C VAL A 98 -1.35 -8.13 5.95
N GLU A 99 -2.29 -7.45 5.30
CA GLU A 99 -3.68 -7.38 5.73
C GLU A 99 -4.36 -8.75 5.70
N ARG A 100 -4.07 -9.58 4.68
CA ARG A 100 -4.68 -10.90 4.52
C ARG A 100 -4.01 -11.99 5.36
N PHE A 101 -2.68 -11.99 5.43
CA PHE A 101 -1.90 -13.11 5.97
C PHE A 101 -1.07 -12.77 7.21
N GLY A 102 -0.94 -11.49 7.56
CA GLY A 102 -0.12 -11.02 8.68
C GLY A 102 1.29 -10.56 8.26
N LEU A 103 1.92 -9.77 9.12
CA LEU A 103 3.23 -9.18 8.87
C LEU A 103 4.35 -10.22 8.87
N ASP A 104 4.36 -11.09 9.88
CA ASP A 104 5.42 -12.09 10.07
C ASP A 104 5.52 -13.10 8.92
N PRO A 105 4.40 -13.67 8.39
CA PRO A 105 4.45 -14.51 7.20
C PRO A 105 5.10 -13.83 5.99
N LEU A 106 4.82 -12.55 5.76
CA LEU A 106 5.46 -11.80 4.68
C LEU A 106 6.95 -11.60 4.93
N ARG A 107 7.33 -11.18 6.14
CA ARG A 107 8.74 -10.97 6.50
C ARG A 107 9.54 -12.28 6.39
N TYR A 108 8.98 -13.38 6.89
CA TYR A 108 9.54 -14.71 6.76
C TYR A 108 9.77 -15.06 5.29
N TYR A 109 8.72 -14.93 4.46
CA TYR A 109 8.82 -15.23 3.03
C TYR A 109 9.94 -14.43 2.35
N LEU A 110 9.98 -13.12 2.55
CA LEU A 110 10.97 -12.26 1.90
C LEU A 110 12.40 -12.65 2.28
N MET A 111 12.63 -12.98 3.55
CA MET A 111 13.95 -13.33 4.08
C MET A 111 14.34 -14.79 3.79
N ARG A 112 13.35 -15.67 3.60
CA ARG A 112 13.54 -17.09 3.26
C ARG A 112 13.74 -17.33 1.76
N SER A 113 13.13 -16.49 0.92
CA SER A 113 13.02 -16.71 -0.53
C SER A 113 13.90 -15.81 -1.39
N LEU A 114 14.66 -14.86 -0.81
CA LEU A 114 15.58 -14.00 -1.55
C LEU A 114 17.05 -14.34 -1.22
N PRO A 115 17.74 -15.12 -2.06
CA PRO A 115 19.18 -15.35 -1.92
C PRO A 115 19.97 -14.07 -2.11
N VAL A 116 21.09 -13.93 -1.40
CA VAL A 116 22.05 -12.85 -1.65
C VAL A 116 22.64 -13.00 -3.04
N GLY A 117 22.64 -11.92 -3.83
CA GLY A 117 23.27 -11.86 -5.15
C GLY A 117 22.48 -12.49 -6.31
N SER A 118 21.36 -13.18 -6.05
CA SER A 118 20.48 -13.75 -7.10
C SER A 118 19.06 -13.21 -6.98
N ASP A 119 18.31 -13.25 -8.07
CA ASP A 119 16.89 -12.88 -8.05
C ASP A 119 16.06 -14.00 -7.41
N GLY A 120 15.07 -13.62 -6.61
CA GLY A 120 14.08 -14.53 -6.04
C GLY A 120 12.80 -14.49 -6.88
N THR A 121 12.17 -15.63 -7.09
CA THR A 121 10.89 -15.71 -7.81
C THR A 121 9.75 -15.77 -6.81
N PHE A 122 8.83 -14.80 -6.87
CA PHE A 122 7.59 -14.84 -6.12
C PHE A 122 6.53 -15.59 -6.91
N THR A 123 5.84 -16.54 -6.26
CA THR A 123 4.56 -17.08 -6.74
C THR A 123 3.55 -17.16 -5.61
N PRO A 124 2.25 -16.94 -5.87
CA PRO A 124 1.20 -17.15 -4.88
C PRO A 124 1.24 -18.57 -4.28
N GLU A 125 1.54 -19.57 -5.10
CA GLU A 125 1.64 -20.96 -4.70
C GLU A 125 2.76 -21.20 -3.67
N ASP A 126 3.95 -20.65 -3.91
CA ASP A 126 5.09 -20.77 -2.98
C ASP A 126 4.83 -19.97 -1.70
N TYR A 127 4.21 -18.80 -1.81
CA TYR A 127 3.85 -17.96 -0.66
C TYR A 127 2.89 -18.68 0.30
N VAL A 128 1.72 -19.10 -0.20
CA VAL A 128 0.72 -19.82 0.62
C VAL A 128 1.25 -21.18 1.07
N GLY A 129 2.02 -21.86 0.21
CA GLY A 129 2.68 -23.12 0.54
C GLY A 129 3.60 -23.02 1.75
N ARG A 130 4.46 -21.98 1.82
CA ARG A 130 5.35 -21.76 2.96
C ARG A 130 4.58 -21.47 4.25
N ILE A 131 3.49 -20.70 4.17
CA ILE A 131 2.65 -20.45 5.36
C ILE A 131 2.07 -21.76 5.87
N ASN A 132 1.49 -22.57 4.98
CA ASN A 132 0.85 -23.81 5.40
C ASN A 132 1.85 -24.87 5.88
N TYR A 133 2.93 -25.11 5.13
CA TYR A 133 3.84 -26.21 5.41
C TYR A 133 4.89 -25.82 6.47
N GLU A 134 5.57 -24.69 6.30
CA GLU A 134 6.69 -24.33 7.17
C GLU A 134 6.21 -23.63 8.46
N LEU A 135 5.26 -22.68 8.36
CA LEU A 135 4.80 -21.93 9.53
C LEU A 135 3.72 -22.67 10.32
N ALA A 136 2.61 -23.04 9.68
CA ALA A 136 1.49 -23.67 10.36
C ALA A 136 1.79 -25.14 10.73
N ASN A 137 2.24 -25.94 9.75
CA ASN A 137 2.38 -27.39 9.96
C ASN A 137 3.61 -27.78 10.78
N ASP A 138 4.77 -27.15 10.54
CA ASP A 138 5.99 -27.51 11.27
C ASP A 138 6.10 -26.77 12.60
N LEU A 139 6.16 -25.44 12.59
CA LEU A 139 6.37 -24.63 13.79
C LEU A 139 5.10 -24.52 14.67
N GLY A 140 3.98 -24.13 14.06
CA GLY A 140 2.72 -23.91 14.78
C GLY A 140 2.18 -25.17 15.45
N ASN A 141 2.22 -26.31 14.76
CA ASN A 141 1.82 -27.59 15.36
C ASN A 141 2.81 -28.07 16.43
N LEU A 142 4.12 -27.86 16.25
CA LEU A 142 5.11 -28.24 17.27
C LEU A 142 4.82 -27.53 18.60
N LEU A 143 4.56 -26.22 18.55
CA LEU A 143 4.17 -25.45 19.73
C LEU A 143 2.89 -25.99 20.36
N ASN A 144 1.83 -26.14 19.58
CA ASN A 144 0.53 -26.61 20.07
C ASN A 144 0.61 -28.01 20.69
N ARG A 145 1.32 -28.95 20.07
CA ARG A 145 1.55 -30.30 20.60
C ARG A 145 2.29 -30.24 21.93
N THR A 146 3.35 -29.44 22.00
CA THR A 146 4.16 -29.30 23.21
C THR A 146 3.35 -28.74 24.37
N ILE A 147 2.61 -27.64 24.17
CA ILE A 147 1.75 -27.04 25.20
C ILE A 147 0.68 -28.02 25.67
N ALA A 148 0.03 -28.72 24.74
CA ALA A 148 -0.99 -29.71 25.08
C ALA A 148 -0.41 -30.87 25.92
N MET A 149 0.78 -31.37 25.58
CA MET A 149 1.43 -32.44 26.33
C MET A 149 1.88 -31.97 27.72
N VAL A 150 2.48 -30.78 27.84
CA VAL A 150 2.87 -30.21 29.14
C VAL A 150 1.64 -30.01 30.04
N ASN A 151 0.55 -29.43 29.51
CA ASN A 151 -0.70 -29.29 30.25
C ASN A 151 -1.29 -30.63 30.68
N LYS A 152 -1.23 -31.65 29.80
CA LYS A 152 -1.83 -32.96 30.06
C LYS A 152 -1.06 -33.81 31.06
N TYR A 153 0.27 -33.76 31.02
CA TYR A 153 1.13 -34.69 31.77
C TYR A 153 1.78 -34.07 33.02
N PHE A 154 1.77 -32.73 33.11
CA PHE A 154 2.43 -31.95 34.16
C PHE A 154 1.61 -30.75 34.63
N ASP A 155 0.30 -30.72 34.35
CA ASP A 155 -0.62 -29.64 34.78
C ASP A 155 -0.16 -28.23 34.39
N GLY A 156 0.60 -28.14 33.28
CA GLY A 156 1.13 -26.90 32.72
C GLY A 156 2.51 -26.51 33.23
N GLU A 157 3.05 -27.21 34.24
CA GLU A 157 4.40 -26.97 34.75
C GLU A 157 5.45 -27.59 33.83
N VAL A 158 6.39 -26.80 33.35
CA VAL A 158 7.49 -27.30 32.52
C VAL A 158 8.50 -28.00 33.42
N PRO A 159 8.80 -29.29 33.19
CA PRO A 159 9.79 -30.01 33.98
C PRO A 159 11.17 -29.38 33.90
N ARG A 160 11.99 -29.62 34.93
CA ARG A 160 13.38 -29.19 34.93
C ARG A 160 14.13 -29.86 33.78
N PHE A 161 15.00 -29.09 33.11
CA PHE A 161 15.85 -29.60 32.04
C PHE A 161 16.75 -30.74 32.56
N ALA A 162 16.62 -31.92 31.96
CA ALA A 162 17.34 -33.14 32.32
C ALA A 162 17.54 -34.05 31.11
N VAL A 163 18.58 -34.88 31.15
CA VAL A 163 18.92 -35.85 30.11
C VAL A 163 18.56 -37.25 30.59
N ALA A 164 17.66 -37.94 29.90
CA ALA A 164 17.20 -39.28 30.27
C ALA A 164 16.89 -40.20 29.06
N THR A 165 16.77 -39.65 27.85
CA THR A 165 16.53 -40.44 26.63
C THR A 165 17.78 -40.56 25.76
N ASP A 166 17.84 -41.62 24.94
CA ASP A 166 18.92 -41.83 23.98
C ASP A 166 18.98 -40.76 22.88
N PHE A 167 17.92 -39.96 22.72
CA PHE A 167 17.80 -38.94 21.67
C PHE A 167 18.14 -37.52 22.15
N ASP A 168 18.25 -37.30 23.46
CA ASP A 168 18.43 -35.98 24.08
C ASP A 168 19.74 -35.32 23.64
N ALA A 169 20.83 -36.08 23.67
CA ALA A 169 22.16 -35.59 23.29
C ALA A 169 22.22 -35.18 21.81
N ASP A 170 21.54 -35.94 20.94
CA ASP A 170 21.48 -35.65 19.51
C ASP A 170 20.68 -34.36 19.24
N LEU A 171 19.51 -34.18 19.87
CA LEU A 171 18.74 -32.93 19.77
C LEU A 171 19.53 -31.72 20.30
N ALA A 172 20.23 -31.87 21.43
CA ALA A 172 21.05 -30.81 22.01
C ALA A 172 22.24 -30.44 21.11
N SER A 173 22.86 -31.43 20.43
CA SER A 173 23.90 -31.19 19.43
C SER A 173 23.35 -30.39 18.25
N VAL A 174 22.22 -30.83 17.67
CA VAL A 174 21.58 -30.14 16.54
C VAL A 174 21.20 -28.71 16.91
N ALA A 175 20.69 -28.47 18.13
CA ALA A 175 20.39 -27.13 18.59
C ALA A 175 21.63 -26.23 18.69
N THR A 176 22.74 -26.77 19.19
CA THR A 176 24.01 -26.04 19.29
C THR A 176 24.55 -25.71 17.90
N ASP A 177 24.59 -26.69 16.99
CA ASP A 177 25.03 -26.51 15.61
C ASP A 177 24.14 -25.51 14.85
N SER A 178 22.83 -25.55 15.09
CA SER A 178 21.87 -24.59 14.51
C SER A 178 22.10 -23.16 15.00
N ILE A 179 22.40 -22.95 16.28
CA ILE A 179 22.73 -21.62 16.83
C ILE A 179 24.03 -21.10 16.21
N GLU A 180 25.08 -21.93 16.16
CA GLU A 180 26.37 -21.54 15.58
C GLU A 180 26.26 -21.22 14.08
N ASN A 181 25.58 -22.09 13.33
CA ASN A 181 25.37 -21.87 11.90
C ASN A 181 24.48 -20.64 11.66
N TYR A 182 23.43 -20.42 12.46
CA TYR A 182 22.62 -19.21 12.36
C TYR A 182 23.48 -17.94 12.46
N HIS A 183 24.31 -17.82 13.51
CA HIS A 183 25.19 -16.66 13.70
C HIS A 183 26.15 -16.47 12.53
N LYS A 184 26.76 -17.56 12.06
CA LYS A 184 27.63 -17.53 10.87
C LYS A 184 26.91 -16.99 9.63
N GLN A 185 25.66 -17.42 9.37
CA GLN A 185 24.91 -16.97 8.21
C GLN A 185 24.38 -15.54 8.37
N MET A 186 24.02 -15.13 9.58
CA MET A 186 23.64 -13.74 9.89
C MET A 186 24.79 -12.77 9.64
N GLU A 187 26.00 -13.10 10.10
CA GLU A 187 27.23 -12.35 9.78
C GLU A 187 27.52 -12.31 8.28
N ALA A 188 27.24 -13.42 7.58
CA ALA A 188 27.34 -13.47 6.12
C ALA A 188 26.23 -12.68 5.40
N VAL A 189 25.18 -12.25 6.10
CA VAL A 189 23.96 -11.64 5.55
C VAL A 189 23.18 -12.63 4.65
N ASP A 190 23.36 -13.94 4.86
CA ASP A 190 22.67 -15.02 4.15
C ASP A 190 21.44 -15.47 4.95
N PHE A 191 20.42 -14.61 4.96
CA PHE A 191 19.19 -14.83 5.74
C PHE A 191 18.43 -16.13 5.40
N PRO A 192 18.35 -16.57 4.11
CA PRO A 192 17.74 -17.85 3.79
C PRO A 192 18.42 -19.03 4.51
N ARG A 193 19.76 -19.05 4.54
CA ARG A 193 20.51 -20.11 5.24
C ARG A 193 20.46 -19.98 6.76
N ALA A 194 20.35 -18.75 7.29
CA ALA A 194 20.11 -18.55 8.71
C ALA A 194 18.77 -19.18 9.13
N LEU A 195 17.69 -18.91 8.37
CA LEU A 195 16.37 -19.49 8.60
C LEU A 195 16.35 -21.01 8.35
N GLU A 196 17.12 -21.52 7.38
CA GLU A 196 17.31 -22.97 7.19
C GLU A 196 17.91 -23.66 8.43
N ALA A 197 18.88 -23.02 9.10
CA ALA A 197 19.44 -23.53 10.35
C ALA A 197 18.37 -23.64 11.46
N VAL A 198 17.46 -22.67 11.54
CA VAL A 198 16.33 -22.70 12.48
C VAL A 198 15.36 -23.82 12.12
N TRP A 199 15.01 -23.97 10.84
CA TRP A 199 14.09 -25.01 10.39
C TRP A 199 14.66 -26.42 10.57
N ASN A 200 15.97 -26.60 10.45
CA ASN A 200 16.62 -27.87 10.80
C ASN A 200 16.36 -28.26 12.26
N LEU A 201 16.44 -27.31 13.20
CA LEU A 201 16.10 -27.55 14.60
C LEU A 201 14.60 -27.87 14.76
N ILE A 202 13.71 -27.15 14.10
CA ILE A 202 12.26 -27.42 14.14
C ILE A 202 11.95 -28.84 13.63
N SER A 203 12.50 -29.23 12.48
CA SER A 203 12.31 -30.56 11.91
C SER A 203 12.87 -31.65 12.83
N ARG A 204 14.07 -31.44 13.41
CA ARG A 204 14.65 -32.37 14.38
C ARG A 204 13.81 -32.51 15.64
N THR A 205 13.24 -31.41 16.13
CA THR A 205 12.38 -31.38 17.33
C THR A 205 11.06 -32.12 17.06
N ASN A 206 10.46 -31.94 15.89
CA ASN A 206 9.27 -32.72 15.49
C ASN A 206 9.59 -34.23 15.45
N LYS A 207 10.71 -34.61 14.83
CA LYS A 207 11.17 -36.01 14.80
C LYS A 207 11.43 -36.58 16.19
N TYR A 208 11.97 -35.76 17.11
CA TYR A 208 12.22 -36.15 18.50
C TYR A 208 10.93 -36.55 19.23
N ILE A 209 9.80 -35.87 18.96
CA ILE A 209 8.49 -36.29 19.49
C ILE A 209 8.11 -37.68 18.98
N ASP A 210 8.33 -37.93 17.69
CA ASP A 210 7.94 -39.21 17.09
C ASP A 210 8.84 -40.37 17.57
N GLU A 211 10.13 -40.13 17.78
CA GLU A 211 11.11 -41.09 18.29
C GLU A 211 10.90 -41.44 19.77
N THR A 212 10.54 -40.45 20.58
CA THR A 212 10.33 -40.61 22.04
C THR A 212 8.91 -41.04 22.40
N ALA A 213 7.95 -40.86 21.49
CA ALA A 213 6.55 -41.23 21.64
C ALA A 213 5.97 -40.91 23.06
N PRO A 214 5.84 -39.63 23.45
CA PRO A 214 5.53 -39.24 24.83
C PRO A 214 4.21 -39.80 25.37
N TRP A 215 3.26 -40.09 24.46
CA TRP A 215 1.99 -40.75 24.77
C TRP A 215 2.14 -42.21 25.22
N VAL A 216 3.27 -42.86 24.94
CA VAL A 216 3.63 -44.19 25.46
C VAL A 216 4.32 -44.03 26.82
N LEU A 217 5.33 -43.16 26.92
CA LEU A 217 6.06 -42.90 28.17
C LEU A 217 5.10 -42.49 29.30
N ALA A 218 4.08 -41.69 29.00
CA ALA A 218 3.08 -41.27 29.97
C ALA A 218 2.19 -42.38 30.55
N LYS A 219 2.29 -43.63 30.06
CA LYS A 219 1.51 -44.77 30.57
C LYS A 219 2.26 -45.57 31.64
N ASP A 220 3.58 -45.43 31.73
CA ASP A 220 4.43 -46.18 32.67
C ASP A 220 5.11 -45.22 33.64
N GLU A 221 4.85 -45.37 34.93
CA GLU A 221 5.47 -44.52 35.97
C GLU A 221 6.99 -44.67 36.02
N THR A 222 7.54 -45.79 35.55
CA THR A 222 8.99 -46.02 35.51
C THR A 222 9.71 -45.21 34.44
N ASP A 223 8.97 -44.67 33.44
CA ASP A 223 9.49 -43.81 32.38
C ASP A 223 9.24 -42.31 32.65
N ARG A 224 8.87 -41.95 33.88
CA ARG A 224 8.52 -40.57 34.25
C ARG A 224 9.67 -39.59 34.01
N ASP A 225 10.89 -39.99 34.33
CA ASP A 225 12.12 -39.22 34.11
C ASP A 225 12.36 -38.93 32.62
N LYS A 226 12.13 -39.92 31.74
CA LYS A 226 12.19 -39.75 30.29
C LYS A 226 11.14 -38.77 29.81
N LEU A 227 9.90 -38.89 30.30
CA LEU A 227 8.83 -37.97 29.91
C LEU A 227 9.15 -36.52 30.33
N GLU A 228 9.74 -36.32 31.51
CA GLU A 228 10.22 -35.01 31.99
C GLU A 228 11.33 -34.45 31.09
N ALA A 229 12.32 -35.28 30.76
CA ALA A 229 13.38 -34.92 29.83
C ALA A 229 12.83 -34.49 28.48
N VAL A 230 11.88 -35.26 27.91
CA VAL A 230 11.24 -34.91 26.64
C VAL A 230 10.54 -33.56 26.71
N MET A 231 9.67 -33.33 27.70
CA MET A 231 8.92 -32.06 27.77
C MET A 231 9.84 -30.85 27.92
N SER A 232 10.88 -30.97 28.75
CA SER A 232 11.86 -29.89 28.93
C SER A 232 12.69 -29.63 27.67
N HIS A 233 13.07 -30.67 26.92
CA HIS A 233 13.75 -30.53 25.63
C HIS A 233 12.89 -29.88 24.55
N LEU A 234 11.59 -30.19 24.49
CA LEU A 234 10.66 -29.54 23.57
C LEU A 234 10.48 -28.06 23.89
N ALA A 235 10.29 -27.72 25.16
CA ALA A 235 10.19 -26.33 25.61
C ALA A 235 11.50 -25.54 25.35
N ALA A 236 12.66 -26.15 25.63
CA ALA A 236 13.96 -25.56 25.33
C ALA A 236 14.16 -25.32 23.83
N SER A 237 13.77 -26.27 22.99
CA SER A 237 13.85 -26.14 21.51
C SER A 237 13.00 -24.99 21.01
N LEU A 238 11.74 -24.90 21.45
CA LEU A 238 10.83 -23.81 21.07
C LEU A 238 11.32 -22.45 21.56
N ARG A 239 11.91 -22.38 22.77
CA ARG A 239 12.54 -21.15 23.27
C ARG A 239 13.70 -20.71 22.36
N VAL A 240 14.60 -21.63 21.98
CA VAL A 240 15.71 -21.33 21.07
C VAL A 240 15.17 -20.87 19.72
N VAL A 241 14.18 -21.57 19.16
CA VAL A 241 13.54 -21.17 17.90
C VAL A 241 12.98 -19.76 17.98
N ALA A 242 12.22 -19.43 19.04
CA ALA A 242 11.69 -18.08 19.25
C ALA A 242 12.80 -17.02 19.22
N HIS A 243 13.89 -17.25 19.95
CA HIS A 243 15.02 -16.32 19.93
C HIS A 243 15.59 -16.12 18.52
N LEU A 244 15.86 -17.21 17.80
CA LEU A 244 16.50 -17.15 16.48
C LEU A 244 15.58 -16.52 15.41
N ILE A 245 14.26 -16.68 15.51
CA ILE A 245 13.32 -16.06 14.56
C ILE A 245 12.99 -14.61 14.91
N GLN A 246 13.25 -14.12 16.12
CA GLN A 246 12.85 -12.78 16.56
C GLN A 246 13.22 -11.65 15.57
N PRO A 247 14.42 -11.62 14.94
CA PRO A 247 14.74 -10.58 13.95
C PRO A 247 13.89 -10.65 12.67
N PHE A 248 13.31 -11.81 12.39
CA PHE A 248 12.54 -12.11 11.18
C PHE A 248 11.03 -12.03 11.42
N MET A 249 10.55 -12.64 12.50
CA MET A 249 9.15 -12.81 12.85
C MET A 249 8.95 -12.41 14.33
N MET A 250 8.62 -11.14 14.55
CA MET A 250 8.61 -10.55 15.90
C MET A 250 7.40 -11.01 16.71
N GLU A 251 6.20 -10.94 16.11
CA GLU A 251 4.94 -11.28 16.78
C GLU A 251 4.85 -12.79 17.06
N THR A 252 5.36 -13.60 16.13
CA THR A 252 5.45 -15.06 16.24
C THR A 252 6.41 -15.46 17.35
N SER A 253 7.58 -14.82 17.39
CA SER A 253 8.57 -15.05 18.45
C SER A 253 7.96 -14.76 19.83
N ASP A 254 7.35 -13.59 19.99
CA ASP A 254 6.71 -13.19 21.24
C ASP A 254 5.56 -14.13 21.62
N ALA A 255 4.73 -14.54 20.65
CA ALA A 255 3.65 -15.49 20.87
C ALA A 255 4.15 -16.87 21.32
N ILE A 256 5.27 -17.36 20.79
CA ILE A 256 5.88 -18.62 21.26
C ILE A 256 6.35 -18.46 22.70
N MET A 257 7.06 -17.36 23.02
CA MET A 257 7.57 -17.10 24.37
C MET A 257 6.43 -16.97 25.39
N GLU A 258 5.38 -16.21 25.06
CA GLU A 258 4.19 -16.06 25.90
C GLU A 258 3.51 -17.40 26.14
N GLN A 259 3.28 -18.19 25.09
CA GLN A 259 2.62 -19.49 25.23
C GLN A 259 3.44 -20.50 26.05
N LEU A 260 4.78 -20.39 26.03
CA LEU A 260 5.67 -21.14 26.90
C LEU A 260 5.67 -20.63 28.35
N GLY A 261 5.08 -19.47 28.64
CA GLY A 261 5.13 -18.84 29.95
C GLY A 261 6.44 -18.10 30.24
N LEU A 262 7.15 -17.69 29.19
CA LEU A 262 8.41 -16.97 29.28
C LEU A 262 8.22 -15.47 28.96
N GLY A 263 9.12 -14.63 29.45
CA GLY A 263 9.12 -13.20 29.11
C GLY A 263 9.71 -12.93 27.71
N THR A 264 9.39 -11.78 27.13
CA THR A 264 9.86 -11.33 25.80
C THR A 264 11.25 -10.68 25.83
N THR A 265 12.11 -11.11 26.75
CA THR A 265 13.51 -10.68 26.77
C THR A 265 14.35 -11.68 25.98
N PHE A 266 15.00 -11.20 24.92
CA PHE A 266 15.81 -12.03 24.04
C PHE A 266 17.30 -11.70 24.23
N ASP A 267 18.12 -12.74 24.42
CA ASP A 267 19.58 -12.63 24.39
C ASP A 267 20.12 -13.67 23.40
N LEU A 268 20.45 -13.21 22.19
CA LEU A 268 20.99 -14.06 21.12
C LEU A 268 22.48 -14.39 21.31
N GLU A 269 23.21 -13.58 22.06
CA GLU A 269 24.65 -13.76 22.27
C GLU A 269 24.93 -14.86 23.32
N LYS A 270 24.10 -14.92 24.37
CA LYS A 270 24.21 -15.93 25.44
C LYS A 270 23.22 -17.08 25.31
N LEU A 271 22.56 -17.19 24.15
CA LEU A 271 21.60 -18.24 23.89
C LEU A 271 22.28 -19.61 23.92
N THR A 272 21.88 -20.46 24.84
CA THR A 272 22.30 -21.87 24.92
C THR A 272 21.09 -22.77 24.97
N PHE A 273 21.17 -23.99 24.46
CA PHE A 273 20.04 -24.92 24.45
C PHE A 273 19.51 -25.23 25.86
N ALA A 274 20.41 -25.61 26.77
CA ALA A 274 20.09 -25.96 28.16
C ALA A 274 19.69 -24.76 29.05
N GLY A 275 19.72 -23.53 28.53
CA GLY A 275 19.38 -22.30 29.28
C GLY A 275 17.87 -22.09 29.51
N LEU A 276 17.08 -23.16 29.67
CA LEU A 276 15.66 -23.08 29.98
C LEU A 276 15.46 -22.71 31.47
N PRO A 277 14.71 -21.64 31.81
CA PRO A 277 14.44 -21.29 33.21
C PRO A 277 13.62 -22.36 33.93
N GLU A 278 13.84 -22.52 35.24
CA GLU A 278 13.02 -23.38 36.10
C GLU A 278 11.73 -22.67 36.56
N GLY A 279 10.72 -23.45 36.96
CA GLY A 279 9.47 -22.91 37.51
C GLY A 279 8.55 -22.23 36.49
N VAL A 280 8.74 -22.56 35.21
CA VAL A 280 7.96 -22.01 34.10
C VAL A 280 6.64 -22.77 33.96
N ARG A 281 5.56 -22.03 33.69
CA ARG A 281 4.23 -22.60 33.46
C ARG A 281 3.69 -22.15 32.12
N VAL A 282 3.37 -23.09 31.24
CA VAL A 282 2.79 -22.79 29.93
C VAL A 282 1.37 -22.23 30.07
N VAL A 283 0.86 -21.60 29.01
CA VAL A 283 -0.54 -21.18 28.97
C VAL A 283 -1.47 -22.38 29.11
N ALA A 284 -2.62 -22.18 29.76
CA ALA A 284 -3.59 -23.24 30.03
C ALA A 284 -4.15 -23.89 28.75
N LYS A 285 -4.18 -23.15 27.64
CA LYS A 285 -4.59 -23.64 26.33
C LYS A 285 -3.79 -22.94 25.25
N GLY A 286 -3.03 -23.72 24.47
CA GLY A 286 -2.31 -23.20 23.30
C GLY A 286 -3.26 -22.63 22.25
N SER A 287 -2.83 -21.56 21.60
CA SER A 287 -3.53 -20.94 20.46
C SER A 287 -2.71 -21.17 19.19
N PRO A 288 -3.35 -21.60 18.09
CA PRO A 288 -2.69 -21.65 16.78
C PRO A 288 -2.18 -20.25 16.40
N ILE A 289 -0.87 -20.11 16.20
CA ILE A 289 -0.26 -18.85 15.76
C ILE A 289 -0.58 -18.60 14.29
N PHE A 290 -0.55 -19.64 13.48
CA PHE A 290 -0.82 -19.57 12.05
C PHE A 290 -2.09 -20.36 11.72
N PRO A 291 -3.11 -19.73 11.10
CA PRO A 291 -4.26 -20.46 10.59
C PRO A 291 -3.83 -21.31 9.40
N ARG A 292 -4.45 -22.49 9.25
CA ARG A 292 -4.30 -23.26 8.01
C ARG A 292 -5.17 -22.62 6.93
N LEU A 293 -4.52 -22.29 5.82
CA LEU A 293 -5.13 -21.61 4.69
C LEU A 293 -5.66 -22.62 3.66
N ASP A 294 -6.77 -22.30 3.04
CA ASP A 294 -7.19 -23.00 1.82
C ASP A 294 -6.30 -22.54 0.66
N MET A 295 -5.57 -23.49 0.06
CA MET A 295 -4.60 -23.17 -0.98
C MET A 295 -5.30 -22.56 -2.20
N GLU A 296 -6.43 -23.12 -2.63
CA GLU A 296 -7.09 -22.71 -3.87
C GLU A 296 -7.69 -21.31 -3.73
N ASP A 297 -8.38 -21.05 -2.62
CA ASP A 297 -8.99 -19.75 -2.33
C ASP A 297 -7.94 -18.66 -2.19
N GLU A 298 -6.87 -18.89 -1.42
CA GLU A 298 -5.85 -17.85 -1.17
C GLU A 298 -4.95 -17.60 -2.38
N ILE A 299 -4.61 -18.63 -3.16
CA ILE A 299 -3.90 -18.45 -4.43
C ILE A 299 -4.76 -17.63 -5.39
N THR A 300 -6.05 -17.94 -5.48
CA THR A 300 -7.00 -17.21 -6.34
C THR A 300 -7.09 -15.75 -5.90
N TYR A 301 -7.25 -15.50 -4.59
CA TYR A 301 -7.28 -14.15 -4.03
C TYR A 301 -6.03 -13.33 -4.39
N ILE A 302 -4.82 -13.89 -4.18
CA ILE A 302 -3.57 -13.17 -4.51
C ILE A 302 -3.51 -12.85 -6.01
N LYS A 303 -3.88 -13.81 -6.88
CA LYS A 303 -3.92 -13.60 -8.33
C LYS A 303 -4.94 -12.54 -8.74
N GLU A 304 -6.11 -12.51 -8.10
CA GLU A 304 -7.11 -11.48 -8.33
C GLU A 304 -6.62 -10.10 -7.91
N GLN A 305 -5.97 -9.98 -6.75
CA GLN A 305 -5.42 -8.71 -6.26
C GLN A 305 -4.26 -8.20 -7.13
N MET A 306 -3.41 -9.10 -7.64
CA MET A 306 -2.41 -8.75 -8.64
C MET A 306 -3.05 -8.14 -9.91
N ASN A 307 -4.16 -8.75 -10.37
CA ASN A 307 -4.90 -8.26 -11.52
C ASN A 307 -5.76 -7.02 -11.23
N ALA A 308 -6.24 -6.84 -10.00
CA ALA A 308 -6.99 -5.68 -9.52
C ALA A 308 -6.09 -4.44 -9.37
N GLY A 309 -4.76 -4.64 -9.31
CA GLY A 309 -3.75 -3.60 -9.52
C GLY A 309 -3.75 -3.00 -10.94
N LYS A 310 -4.54 -3.55 -11.88
CA LYS A 310 -5.08 -2.74 -12.97
C LYS A 310 -5.99 -1.70 -12.33
N ALA A 311 -5.46 -0.50 -12.11
CA ALA A 311 -6.31 0.68 -12.13
C ALA A 311 -7.32 0.48 -13.28
N PRO A 312 -8.62 0.74 -13.09
CA PRO A 312 -9.50 0.85 -14.23
C PRO A 312 -8.74 1.78 -15.16
N VAL A 313 -8.39 1.28 -16.35
CA VAL A 313 -8.05 2.19 -17.43
C VAL A 313 -9.28 3.07 -17.46
N GLU A 314 -9.18 4.32 -16.98
CA GLU A 314 -10.11 5.34 -17.42
C GLU A 314 -10.10 5.13 -18.91
N LYS A 315 -11.20 4.58 -19.45
CA LYS A 315 -11.34 4.45 -20.89
C LYS A 315 -10.98 5.84 -21.38
N GLU A 316 -9.90 5.93 -22.14
CA GLU A 316 -9.50 7.16 -22.79
C GLU A 316 -10.79 7.70 -23.39
N TRP A 317 -11.23 8.88 -22.96
CA TRP A 317 -12.53 9.39 -23.39
C TRP A 317 -12.46 9.52 -24.91
N VAL A 318 -13.13 8.61 -25.62
CA VAL A 318 -13.21 8.57 -27.07
C VAL A 318 -14.48 9.34 -27.45
N PRO A 319 -14.37 10.60 -27.91
CA PRO A 319 -15.54 11.42 -28.23
C PRO A 319 -16.44 10.77 -29.29
N GLU A 320 -15.87 9.91 -30.14
CA GLU A 320 -16.57 9.17 -31.19
C GLU A 320 -17.50 8.06 -30.66
N GLU A 321 -17.31 7.60 -29.42
CA GLU A 321 -18.17 6.58 -28.78
C GLU A 321 -19.34 7.20 -28.00
N VAL A 322 -19.41 8.53 -27.91
CA VAL A 322 -20.47 9.23 -27.19
C VAL A 322 -21.73 9.29 -28.04
N GLU A 323 -22.81 8.65 -27.58
CA GLU A 323 -24.14 8.87 -28.16
C GLU A 323 -24.66 10.28 -27.82
N LEU A 324 -24.62 11.18 -28.80
CA LEU A 324 -25.11 12.54 -28.64
C LEU A 324 -26.64 12.57 -28.68
N THR A 325 -27.26 13.04 -27.59
CA THR A 325 -28.70 13.28 -27.54
C THR A 325 -29.04 14.61 -28.20
N SER A 326 -29.33 14.61 -29.50
CA SER A 326 -29.86 15.78 -30.22
C SER A 326 -31.31 15.56 -30.66
N SER A 327 -32.19 16.49 -30.30
CA SER A 327 -33.60 16.50 -30.74
C SER A 327 -33.80 17.11 -32.13
N LYS A 328 -32.75 17.67 -32.73
CA LYS A 328 -32.75 18.31 -34.06
C LYS A 328 -31.68 17.69 -34.96
N GLY A 329 -31.90 17.81 -36.28
CA GLY A 329 -30.90 17.42 -37.26
C GLY A 329 -29.62 18.24 -37.15
N GLN A 330 -28.49 17.66 -37.58
CA GLN A 330 -27.20 18.34 -37.61
C GLN A 330 -27.23 19.51 -38.61
N ILE A 331 -26.62 20.63 -38.23
CA ILE A 331 -26.48 21.84 -39.07
C ILE A 331 -25.01 22.08 -39.40
N LYS A 332 -24.74 22.88 -40.45
CA LYS A 332 -23.38 23.33 -40.74
C LYS A 332 -23.03 24.50 -39.82
N PHE A 333 -21.73 24.71 -39.57
CA PHE A 333 -21.27 25.85 -38.78
C PHE A 333 -21.75 27.20 -39.36
N GLU A 334 -21.76 27.33 -40.69
CA GLU A 334 -22.26 28.51 -41.40
C GLU A 334 -23.70 28.88 -41.03
N ASP A 335 -24.55 27.88 -40.73
CA ASP A 335 -25.94 28.11 -40.32
C ASP A 335 -26.01 28.73 -38.92
N PHE A 336 -25.06 28.40 -38.04
CA PHE A 336 -24.94 28.99 -36.70
C PHE A 336 -24.29 30.37 -36.74
N ASP A 337 -23.20 30.53 -37.50
CA ASP A 337 -22.48 31.80 -37.67
C ASP A 337 -23.37 32.89 -38.31
N ALA A 338 -24.34 32.50 -39.14
CA ALA A 338 -25.35 33.40 -39.68
C ALA A 338 -26.33 33.96 -38.63
N VAL A 339 -26.37 33.41 -37.41
CA VAL A 339 -27.22 33.88 -36.30
C VAL A 339 -26.43 34.81 -35.41
N GLU A 340 -26.79 36.09 -35.40
CA GLU A 340 -26.10 37.07 -34.57
C GLU A 340 -26.67 37.05 -33.15
N ILE A 341 -25.94 36.44 -32.21
CA ILE A 341 -26.29 36.43 -30.79
C ILE A 341 -25.51 37.53 -30.10
N ARG A 342 -26.20 38.43 -29.36
CA ARG A 342 -25.58 39.52 -28.61
C ARG A 342 -25.93 39.50 -27.14
N VAL A 343 -25.03 40.05 -26.33
CA VAL A 343 -25.31 40.41 -24.94
C VAL A 343 -26.11 41.71 -24.89
N ALA A 344 -27.24 41.69 -24.18
CA ALA A 344 -28.08 42.86 -24.01
C ALA A 344 -28.53 43.04 -22.55
N GLU A 345 -28.39 44.25 -22.01
CA GLU A 345 -28.80 44.58 -20.64
C GLU A 345 -30.26 45.02 -20.60
N VAL A 346 -31.01 44.52 -19.62
CA VAL A 346 -32.40 44.93 -19.39
C VAL A 346 -32.45 46.29 -18.71
N ILE A 347 -32.78 47.31 -19.49
CA ILE A 347 -32.99 48.66 -18.98
C ILE A 347 -34.37 48.81 -18.36
N GLU A 348 -35.38 48.18 -18.97
CA GLU A 348 -36.77 48.29 -18.56
C GLU A 348 -37.55 47.06 -19.01
N VAL A 349 -38.51 46.63 -18.19
CA VAL A 349 -39.43 45.53 -18.52
C VAL A 349 -40.82 45.81 -17.98
N GLU A 350 -41.82 45.56 -18.82
CA GLU A 350 -43.22 45.78 -18.49
C GLU A 350 -44.12 44.65 -19.01
N LYS A 351 -45.24 44.41 -18.33
CA LYS A 351 -46.31 43.56 -18.86
C LYS A 351 -47.01 44.22 -20.04
N VAL A 352 -47.30 43.43 -21.07
CA VAL A 352 -47.99 43.93 -22.26
C VAL A 352 -49.49 43.97 -22.02
N GLU A 353 -50.06 45.18 -22.05
CA GLU A 353 -51.50 45.39 -21.96
C GLU A 353 -52.25 44.57 -23.04
N GLY A 354 -53.21 43.75 -22.60
CA GLY A 354 -53.96 42.83 -23.47
C GLY A 354 -53.30 41.46 -23.70
N SER A 355 -52.20 41.12 -23.02
CA SER A 355 -51.60 39.77 -23.03
C SER A 355 -51.19 39.30 -21.64
N ASP A 356 -51.56 38.06 -21.28
CA ASP A 356 -51.13 37.37 -20.05
C ASP A 356 -49.78 36.62 -20.22
N LYS A 357 -49.21 36.64 -21.44
CA LYS A 357 -48.03 35.84 -21.81
C LYS A 357 -46.80 36.68 -22.10
N LEU A 358 -46.96 37.95 -22.47
CA LEU A 358 -45.88 38.75 -23.02
C LEU A 358 -45.33 39.76 -22.00
N LEU A 359 -44.01 39.77 -21.88
CA LEU A 359 -43.25 40.88 -21.31
C LEU A 359 -42.60 41.68 -22.46
N ARG A 360 -42.55 43.00 -22.28
CA ARG A 360 -41.93 43.95 -23.20
C ARG A 360 -40.64 44.45 -22.58
N PHE A 361 -39.52 44.18 -23.24
CA PHE A 361 -38.18 44.57 -22.79
C PHE A 361 -37.68 45.75 -23.59
N ARG A 362 -37.06 46.71 -22.89
CA ARG A 362 -36.16 47.70 -23.47
C ARG A 362 -34.74 47.31 -23.10
N LEU A 363 -33.93 47.04 -24.11
CA LEU A 363 -32.62 46.42 -23.97
C LEU A 363 -31.53 47.34 -24.54
N ASP A 364 -30.41 47.45 -23.82
CA ASP A 364 -29.17 47.98 -24.38
C ASP A 364 -28.34 46.84 -24.94
N ALA A 365 -28.31 46.73 -26.27
CA ALA A 365 -27.54 45.74 -27.02
C ALA A 365 -26.37 46.39 -27.80
N GLY A 366 -25.93 47.58 -27.40
CA GLY A 366 -24.92 48.36 -28.11
C GLY A 366 -25.39 48.91 -29.47
N ASP A 367 -26.71 49.05 -29.67
CA ASP A 367 -27.30 49.69 -30.84
C ASP A 367 -27.23 51.24 -30.70
N GLU A 368 -27.47 51.98 -31.79
CA GLU A 368 -27.74 53.42 -31.70
C GLU A 368 -29.14 53.66 -31.07
N GLY A 369 -29.22 53.49 -29.75
CA GLY A 369 -30.44 53.52 -28.95
C GLY A 369 -30.78 52.17 -28.32
N HIS A 370 -31.96 52.07 -27.70
CA HIS A 370 -32.43 50.80 -27.11
C HIS A 370 -33.29 49.99 -28.07
N ARG A 371 -33.14 48.67 -27.96
CA ARG A 371 -33.93 47.69 -28.71
C ARG A 371 -35.16 47.26 -27.93
N GLN A 372 -36.27 47.04 -28.63
CA GLN A 372 -37.47 46.44 -28.04
C GLN A 372 -37.60 44.96 -28.41
N ILE A 373 -37.71 44.08 -27.42
CA ILE A 373 -38.02 42.66 -27.63
C ILE A 373 -39.25 42.28 -26.80
N LEU A 374 -40.19 41.57 -27.41
CA LEU A 374 -41.33 40.99 -26.70
C LEU A 374 -41.06 39.49 -26.49
N SER A 375 -41.16 39.03 -25.25
CA SER A 375 -40.90 37.63 -24.89
C SER A 375 -42.07 36.99 -24.17
N GLY A 376 -42.38 35.75 -24.54
CA GLY A 376 -43.53 34.95 -24.06
C GLY A 376 -43.40 34.38 -22.66
N ILE A 377 -42.61 35.03 -21.79
CA ILE A 377 -42.13 34.45 -20.52
C ILE A 377 -42.86 34.99 -19.29
N ALA A 378 -43.91 35.81 -19.46
CA ALA A 378 -44.57 36.51 -18.35
C ALA A 378 -45.08 35.56 -17.24
N LYS A 379 -45.51 34.35 -17.60
CA LYS A 379 -46.00 33.35 -16.64
C LYS A 379 -44.93 32.79 -15.71
N PHE A 380 -43.66 32.86 -16.12
CA PHE A 380 -42.52 32.34 -15.36
C PHE A 380 -41.85 33.42 -14.50
N TYR A 381 -42.15 34.70 -14.78
CA TYR A 381 -41.59 35.85 -14.09
C TYR A 381 -42.74 36.73 -13.57
N PRO A 382 -43.42 36.31 -12.48
CA PRO A 382 -44.54 37.06 -11.91
C PRO A 382 -44.11 38.44 -11.38
N ASN A 383 -42.84 38.56 -10.97
CA ASN A 383 -42.16 39.79 -10.62
C ASN A 383 -41.14 40.16 -11.70
N GLU A 384 -41.59 40.80 -12.78
CA GLU A 384 -40.77 41.13 -13.94
C GLU A 384 -39.59 42.07 -13.60
N GLN A 385 -39.71 42.86 -12.52
CA GLN A 385 -38.69 43.84 -12.13
C GLN A 385 -37.36 43.20 -11.71
N GLU A 386 -37.36 41.92 -11.33
CA GLU A 386 -36.13 41.16 -11.06
C GLU A 386 -35.26 40.93 -12.29
N LEU A 387 -35.75 41.25 -13.49
CA LEU A 387 -35.01 41.16 -14.74
C LEU A 387 -34.23 42.44 -15.05
N VAL A 388 -34.59 43.58 -14.45
CA VAL A 388 -33.89 44.86 -14.69
C VAL A 388 -32.44 44.77 -14.21
N GLY A 389 -31.51 45.27 -15.03
CA GLY A 389 -30.06 45.22 -14.80
C GLY A 389 -29.42 43.86 -15.12
N LYS A 390 -30.19 42.83 -15.47
CA LYS A 390 -29.61 41.56 -15.93
C LYS A 390 -29.13 41.67 -17.36
N LYS A 391 -28.01 41.02 -17.66
CA LYS A 391 -27.48 40.86 -19.02
C LYS A 391 -27.93 39.54 -19.61
N LEU A 392 -28.64 39.60 -20.73
CA LEU A 392 -29.29 38.49 -21.40
C LEU A 392 -28.64 38.22 -22.75
N GLN A 393 -28.81 36.99 -23.24
CA GLN A 393 -28.45 36.64 -24.61
C GLN A 393 -29.66 36.86 -25.53
N ILE A 394 -29.48 37.59 -26.62
CA ILE A 394 -30.52 37.86 -27.61
C ILE A 394 -30.07 37.46 -29.01
N VAL A 395 -30.99 37.00 -29.84
CA VAL A 395 -30.78 36.93 -31.29
C VAL A 395 -31.10 38.30 -31.88
N ALA A 396 -30.09 38.97 -32.41
CA ALA A 396 -30.11 40.37 -32.81
C ALA A 396 -30.42 40.57 -34.30
N ASN A 397 -30.22 39.59 -35.17
CA ASN A 397 -30.40 39.75 -36.62
C ASN A 397 -31.69 39.12 -37.18
N LEU A 398 -32.67 38.79 -36.32
CA LEU A 398 -34.01 38.40 -36.77
C LEU A 398 -34.75 39.58 -37.39
N LYS A 399 -35.48 39.33 -38.49
CA LYS A 399 -36.35 40.34 -39.10
C LYS A 399 -37.37 40.87 -38.06
N PRO A 400 -37.45 42.19 -37.84
CA PRO A 400 -38.40 42.75 -36.88
C PRO A 400 -39.85 42.37 -37.20
N ARG A 401 -40.61 42.00 -36.16
CA ARG A 401 -41.99 41.52 -36.31
C ARG A 401 -42.95 42.39 -35.49
N LYS A 402 -44.04 42.84 -36.12
CA LYS A 402 -45.15 43.52 -35.42
C LYS A 402 -45.90 42.52 -34.54
N MET A 403 -46.14 42.89 -33.29
CA MET A 403 -46.85 42.10 -32.27
C MET A 403 -47.87 42.98 -31.56
N MET A 404 -49.01 42.40 -31.17
CA MET A 404 -50.11 43.10 -30.45
C MET A 404 -50.60 44.39 -31.15
N LYS A 405 -50.50 44.46 -32.49
CA LYS A 405 -50.84 45.59 -33.37
C LYS A 405 -50.03 46.89 -33.16
N LYS A 406 -49.57 47.19 -31.95
CA LYS A 406 -48.86 48.43 -31.58
C LYS A 406 -47.36 48.29 -31.29
N TYR A 407 -46.83 47.07 -31.07
CA TYR A 407 -45.43 46.87 -30.72
C TYR A 407 -44.64 46.18 -31.84
N VAL A 408 -43.32 46.38 -31.84
CA VAL A 408 -42.38 45.71 -32.75
C VAL A 408 -41.35 44.97 -31.89
N SER A 409 -41.19 43.67 -32.13
CA SER A 409 -40.10 42.88 -31.54
C SER A 409 -38.94 42.85 -32.53
N GLN A 410 -37.77 43.32 -32.11
CA GLN A 410 -36.57 43.49 -32.92
C GLN A 410 -35.51 42.42 -32.60
N GLY A 411 -35.96 41.23 -32.20
CA GLY A 411 -35.10 40.12 -31.81
C GLY A 411 -35.86 39.08 -30.99
N MET A 412 -35.09 38.17 -30.41
CA MET A 412 -35.59 37.12 -29.53
C MET A 412 -34.66 36.97 -28.32
N ILE A 413 -35.21 36.89 -27.12
CA ILE A 413 -34.44 36.55 -25.90
C ILE A 413 -34.27 35.04 -25.84
N LEU A 414 -33.06 34.56 -25.54
CA LEU A 414 -32.79 33.14 -25.36
C LEU A 414 -33.15 32.69 -23.94
N SER A 415 -33.85 31.57 -23.86
CA SER A 415 -34.27 30.94 -22.60
C SER A 415 -34.18 29.42 -22.73
N ALA A 416 -33.80 28.75 -21.65
CA ALA A 416 -33.86 27.30 -21.54
C ALA A 416 -35.18 26.86 -20.91
N GLU A 417 -35.75 25.77 -21.41
CA GLU A 417 -36.92 25.11 -20.83
C GLU A 417 -36.58 23.64 -20.52
N HIS A 418 -36.90 23.21 -19.30
CA HIS A 418 -36.83 21.81 -18.88
C HIS A 418 -38.00 21.54 -17.93
N ASP A 419 -38.72 20.43 -18.15
CA ASP A 419 -39.89 20.02 -17.36
C ASP A 419 -40.92 21.15 -17.11
N GLY A 420 -41.20 21.94 -18.15
CA GLY A 420 -42.17 23.03 -18.09
C GLY A 420 -41.72 24.24 -17.28
N LYS A 421 -40.44 24.32 -16.86
CA LYS A 421 -39.84 25.50 -16.22
C LYS A 421 -38.95 26.23 -17.22
N LEU A 422 -39.27 27.50 -17.49
CA LEU A 422 -38.51 28.36 -18.39
C LEU A 422 -37.60 29.31 -17.59
N THR A 423 -36.33 29.37 -17.98
CA THR A 423 -35.32 30.27 -17.39
C THR A 423 -34.62 31.07 -18.49
N VAL A 424 -34.61 32.40 -18.38
CA VAL A 424 -33.85 33.29 -19.26
C VAL A 424 -32.35 33.06 -19.05
N LEU A 425 -31.60 32.95 -20.15
CA LEU A 425 -30.16 32.78 -20.12
C LEU A 425 -29.47 34.12 -19.87
N THR A 426 -28.86 34.24 -18.70
CA THR A 426 -28.03 35.39 -18.33
C THR A 426 -26.56 35.15 -18.69
N VAL A 427 -25.81 36.23 -18.87
CA VAL A 427 -24.35 36.20 -18.96
C VAL A 427 -23.73 36.94 -17.77
N ASP A 428 -22.43 36.74 -17.56
CA ASP A 428 -21.69 37.45 -16.51
C ASP A 428 -21.83 38.97 -16.68
N SER A 429 -22.05 39.67 -15.57
CA SER A 429 -22.21 41.12 -15.52
C SER A 429 -21.01 41.91 -16.09
N ALA A 430 -19.80 41.32 -16.08
CA ALA A 430 -18.58 41.92 -16.61
C ALA A 430 -18.56 41.98 -18.15
N VAL A 431 -19.39 41.20 -18.85
CA VAL A 431 -19.41 41.18 -20.31
C VAL A 431 -20.05 42.47 -20.85
N ALA A 432 -19.38 43.15 -21.78
CA ALA A 432 -19.85 44.43 -22.33
C ALA A 432 -21.15 44.27 -23.13
N ASN A 433 -22.05 45.26 -23.03
CA ASN A 433 -23.29 45.30 -23.81
C ASN A 433 -22.95 45.35 -25.31
N GLY A 434 -23.67 44.58 -26.11
CA GLY A 434 -23.43 44.43 -27.55
C GLY A 434 -22.32 43.46 -27.96
N SER A 435 -21.65 42.80 -27.01
CA SER A 435 -20.69 41.73 -27.32
C SER A 435 -21.36 40.60 -28.11
N ILE A 436 -20.68 40.11 -29.15
CA ILE A 436 -21.14 39.00 -29.99
C ILE A 436 -20.79 37.67 -29.30
N ILE A 437 -21.76 36.74 -29.26
CA ILE A 437 -21.61 35.37 -28.77
C ILE A 437 -21.54 34.44 -29.99
N GLY A 438 -20.51 33.60 -30.05
CA GLY A 438 -20.29 32.62 -31.12
C GLY A 438 -19.76 31.30 -30.60
#